data_AF-A0A6P5RLS7-F1
#
_entry.id   AF-A0A6P5RLS7-F1
#
_cell.length_a   1.000
_cell.length_b   1.000
_cell.length_c   1.000
_cell.angle_alpha   90.00
_cell.angle_beta   90.00
_cell.angle_gamma   90.00
#
_symmetry.space_group_name_H-M   'P 1'
#
loop_
_entity.id
_entity.type
_entity.pdbx_description
1 polymer ?
#
loop_
_entity_poly.entity_id
_entity_poly.type
_entity_poly.pdbx_seq_one_letter_code
_entity_poly.pdbx_strand_id
1 'polypeptide(L)'
;QGSRLGHDTIVDGMLKDGLWDVYNDFGMGVCAEMCADQHSISREEQDSYAIRSFERGTSAQDTRLFAWEIVPVELPGGRGKPSSTVDKDDGLKTFDAAKLRKLRPSFKKNGGTVTAGNASLI
;
A
#
# COMPACT_ATOMS: atom_id res chain seq x y z
N GLN A 1 -24.68 -11.35 -16.17
CA GLN A 1 -26.11 -10.98 -16.33
C GLN A 1 -26.25 -9.59 -15.74
N GLY A 2 -26.89 -8.65 -16.45
CA GLY A 2 -27.05 -7.28 -15.95
C GLY A 2 -28.20 -7.15 -14.95
N SER A 3 -28.10 -6.18 -14.05
CA SER A 3 -29.13 -5.88 -13.05
C SER A 3 -30.48 -5.61 -13.72
N ARG A 4 -31.56 -6.18 -13.18
CA ARG A 4 -32.93 -5.97 -13.66
C ARG A 4 -33.62 -4.91 -12.79
N LEU A 5 -34.69 -5.27 -12.08
CA LEU A 5 -35.42 -4.38 -11.19
C LEU A 5 -35.12 -4.76 -9.73
N GLY A 6 -34.45 -3.88 -8.98
CA GLY A 6 -34.07 -4.09 -7.58
C GLY A 6 -32.73 -3.40 -7.24
N HIS A 7 -32.34 -3.44 -5.96
CA HIS A 7 -30.98 -3.03 -5.55
C HIS A 7 -29.97 -4.09 -5.95
N ASP A 8 -28.79 -3.65 -6.38
CA ASP A 8 -27.68 -4.50 -6.77
C ASP A 8 -26.38 -3.94 -6.20
N THR A 9 -25.35 -4.76 -6.10
CA THR A 9 -24.05 -4.37 -5.54
C THR A 9 -22.94 -4.85 -6.45
N ILE A 10 -22.09 -3.92 -6.86
CA ILE A 10 -20.85 -4.24 -7.56
C ILE A 10 -19.79 -4.47 -6.50
N VAL A 11 -19.25 -5.70 -6.48
CA VAL A 11 -18.22 -6.10 -5.52
C VAL A 11 -16.85 -5.76 -6.09
N ASP A 12 -16.02 -5.09 -5.28
CA ASP A 12 -14.63 -4.82 -5.60
C ASP A 12 -13.81 -6.12 -5.47
N GLY A 13 -13.20 -6.58 -6.57
CA GLY A 13 -12.42 -7.82 -6.60
C GLY A 13 -11.11 -7.75 -5.82
N MET A 14 -10.44 -6.59 -5.78
CA MET A 14 -9.22 -6.42 -4.99
C MET A 14 -9.51 -6.61 -3.51
N LEU A 15 -10.61 -6.01 -3.05
CA LEU A 15 -11.03 -6.17 -1.66
C LEU A 15 -11.49 -7.61 -1.41
N LYS A 16 -12.44 -8.12 -2.20
CA LYS A 16 -13.09 -9.41 -1.95
C LYS A 16 -12.17 -10.60 -2.06
N ASP A 17 -11.30 -10.62 -3.07
CA ASP A 17 -10.52 -11.80 -3.42
C ASP A 17 -9.09 -11.76 -2.83
N GLY A 18 -8.57 -10.57 -2.52
CA GLY A 18 -7.19 -10.41 -2.04
C GLY A 18 -7.05 -9.93 -0.59
N LEU A 19 -7.90 -8.97 -0.16
CA LEU A 19 -7.68 -8.21 1.08
C LEU A 19 -8.72 -8.49 2.16
N TRP A 20 -9.60 -9.46 1.96
CA TRP A 20 -10.67 -9.81 2.89
C TRP A 20 -10.42 -11.17 3.53
N ASP A 21 -10.49 -11.23 4.86
CA ASP A 21 -10.41 -12.49 5.58
C ASP A 21 -11.71 -13.29 5.39
N VAL A 22 -11.59 -14.48 4.81
CA VAL A 22 -12.75 -15.32 4.46
C VAL A 22 -13.45 -15.89 5.70
N TYR A 23 -12.74 -16.08 6.81
CA TYR A 23 -13.26 -16.77 7.99
C TYR A 23 -13.92 -15.83 8.99
N ASN A 24 -13.38 -14.62 9.13
CA ASN A 24 -13.74 -13.66 10.17
C ASN A 24 -14.45 -12.42 9.63
N ASP A 25 -14.58 -12.29 8.31
CA ASP A 25 -15.35 -11.24 7.62
C ASP A 25 -14.87 -9.81 7.92
N PHE A 26 -13.55 -9.59 7.85
CA PHE A 26 -12.96 -8.24 7.92
C PHE A 26 -11.72 -8.10 7.02
N GLY A 27 -11.37 -6.86 6.69
CA GLY A 27 -10.20 -6.56 5.86
C GLY A 27 -8.86 -6.81 6.57
N MET A 28 -7.81 -7.12 5.81
CA MET A 28 -6.46 -7.43 6.32
C MET A 28 -5.87 -6.35 7.24
N GLY A 29 -6.23 -5.09 7.05
CA GLY A 29 -5.79 -4.01 7.95
C GLY A 29 -6.34 -4.16 9.38
N VAL A 30 -7.50 -4.78 9.56
CA VAL A 30 -8.02 -5.13 10.88
C VAL A 30 -7.21 -6.27 11.50
N CYS A 31 -6.76 -7.25 10.71
CA CYS A 31 -5.83 -8.29 11.18
C CYS A 31 -4.54 -7.66 11.73
N ALA A 32 -3.98 -6.68 11.00
CA ALA A 32 -2.77 -5.98 11.41
C ALA A 32 -2.97 -5.22 12.73
N GLU A 33 -4.13 -4.60 12.90
CA GLU A 33 -4.49 -3.94 14.16
C GLU A 33 -4.66 -4.92 15.33
N MET A 34 -5.13 -6.15 15.09
CA MET A 34 -5.17 -7.20 16.13
C MET A 34 -3.77 -7.69 16.50
N CYS A 35 -2.90 -7.85 15.51
CA CYS A 35 -1.49 -8.19 15.72
C CYS A 35 -0.78 -7.12 16.56
N ALA A 36 -1.02 -5.84 16.25
CA ALA A 36 -0.49 -4.73 17.02
C ALA A 36 -0.95 -4.77 18.49
N ASP A 37 -2.24 -5.01 18.75
CA ASP A 37 -2.75 -5.14 20.11
C ASP A 37 -2.12 -6.33 20.85
N GLN A 38 -2.08 -7.51 20.22
CA GLN A 38 -1.56 -8.74 20.83
C GLN A 38 -0.08 -8.66 21.20
N HIS A 39 0.71 -7.95 20.39
CA HIS A 39 2.14 -7.80 20.58
C HIS A 39 2.54 -6.45 21.18
N SER A 40 1.56 -5.62 21.57
CA SER A 40 1.78 -4.28 22.14
C SER A 40 2.66 -3.38 21.25
N ILE A 41 2.47 -3.46 19.94
CA ILE A 41 3.23 -2.66 18.96
C ILE A 41 2.57 -1.28 18.83
N SER A 42 3.28 -0.25 19.27
CA SER A 42 2.78 1.12 19.23
C SER A 42 2.70 1.70 17.81
N ARG A 43 1.92 2.77 17.66
CA ARG A 43 1.84 3.54 16.43
C ARG A 43 3.20 4.10 16.03
N GLU A 44 3.96 4.59 16.99
CA GLU A 44 5.26 5.22 16.79
C GLU A 44 6.31 4.21 16.29
N GLU A 45 6.25 2.96 16.79
CA GLU A 45 7.12 1.87 16.31
C GLU A 45 6.81 1.50 14.86
N GLN A 46 5.53 1.39 14.51
CA GLN A 46 5.09 1.10 13.14
C GLN A 46 5.52 2.22 12.18
N ASP A 47 5.29 3.48 12.54
CA ASP A 47 5.69 4.63 11.74
C ASP A 47 7.21 4.69 11.58
N SER A 48 7.97 4.45 12.65
CA SER A 48 9.44 4.44 12.60
C SER A 48 9.98 3.30 11.73
N TYR A 49 9.34 2.13 11.76
CA TYR A 49 9.67 1.03 10.87
C TYR A 49 9.39 1.38 9.41
N ALA A 50 8.21 1.92 9.12
CA ALA A 50 7.82 2.33 7.77
C ALA A 50 8.80 3.37 7.20
N ILE A 51 9.13 4.41 7.98
CA ILE A 51 10.10 5.45 7.57
C ILE A 51 11.45 4.84 7.20
N ARG A 52 11.98 3.97 8.06
CA ARG A 52 13.24 3.27 7.82
C ARG A 52 13.17 2.34 6.61
N SER A 53 12.02 1.72 6.36
CA SER A 53 11.80 0.89 5.17
C SER A 53 11.87 1.71 3.88
N PHE A 54 11.20 2.88 3.85
CA PHE A 54 11.28 3.80 2.73
C PHE A 54 12.70 4.35 2.52
N GLU A 55 13.39 4.76 3.58
CA GLU A 55 14.78 5.23 3.49
C GLU A 55 15.71 4.16 2.87
N ARG A 56 15.56 2.91 3.28
CA ARG A 56 16.31 1.77 2.71
C ARG A 56 15.97 1.54 1.25
N GLY A 57 14.68 1.53 0.89
CA GLY A 57 14.22 1.35 -0.48
C GLY A 57 14.75 2.46 -1.40
N THR A 58 14.60 3.72 -1.01
CA THR A 58 15.10 4.87 -1.76
C THR A 58 16.62 4.80 -1.93
N SER A 59 17.36 4.50 -0.85
CA SER A 59 18.81 4.35 -0.92
C SER A 59 19.25 3.23 -1.86
N ALA A 60 18.59 2.07 -1.83
CA ALA A 60 18.88 0.95 -2.72
C ALA A 60 18.61 1.29 -4.20
N GLN A 61 17.51 2.01 -4.46
CA GLN A 61 17.18 2.48 -5.79
C GLN A 61 18.18 3.53 -6.30
N ASP A 62 18.58 4.49 -5.47
CA ASP A 62 19.53 5.55 -5.83
C ASP A 62 20.94 5.01 -6.07
N THR A 63 21.34 3.99 -5.30
CA THR A 63 22.62 3.27 -5.46
C THR A 63 22.58 2.18 -6.53
N ARG A 64 21.45 2.04 -7.24
CA ARG A 64 21.23 1.07 -8.33
C ARG A 64 21.42 -0.39 -7.91
N LEU A 65 21.15 -0.74 -6.65
CA LEU A 65 21.21 -2.12 -6.18
C LEU A 65 20.20 -3.03 -6.86
N PHE A 66 19.10 -2.48 -7.38
CA PHE A 66 18.06 -3.23 -8.10
C PHE A 66 18.31 -3.34 -9.62
N ALA A 67 19.41 -2.77 -10.14
CA ALA A 67 19.66 -2.75 -11.58
C ALA A 67 19.87 -4.14 -12.20
N TRP A 68 20.17 -5.16 -11.39
CA TRP A 68 20.33 -6.54 -11.85
C TRP A 68 19.00 -7.33 -11.87
N GLU A 69 17.98 -6.89 -11.11
CA GLU A 69 16.69 -7.61 -11.00
C GLU A 69 15.54 -6.90 -11.74
N ILE A 70 15.56 -5.57 -11.81
CA ILE A 70 14.52 -4.80 -12.50
C ILE A 70 14.80 -4.81 -14.00
N VAL A 71 13.84 -5.35 -14.77
CA VAL A 71 13.83 -5.27 -16.23
C VAL A 71 13.01 -4.03 -16.64
N PRO A 72 13.61 -3.03 -17.32
CA PRO A 72 12.88 -1.86 -17.76
C PRO A 72 11.73 -2.20 -18.71
N VAL A 73 10.59 -1.55 -18.52
CA VAL A 73 9.40 -1.71 -19.38
C VAL A 73 9.19 -0.43 -20.19
N GLU A 74 9.19 -0.55 -21.51
CA GLU A 74 8.85 0.55 -22.41
C GLU A 74 7.35 0.64 -22.61
N LEU A 75 6.77 1.80 -22.29
CA LEU A 75 5.38 2.12 -22.53
C LEU A 75 5.30 2.95 -23.82
N PRO A 76 4.63 2.44 -24.87
CA PRO A 76 4.46 3.20 -26.10
C PRO A 76 3.59 4.41 -25.83
N GLY A 77 4.06 5.59 -26.28
CA GLY A 77 3.23 6.79 -26.27
C GLY A 77 2.03 6.59 -27.18
N GLY A 78 0.84 6.99 -26.72
CA GLY A 78 -0.35 7.07 -27.58
C GLY A 78 -0.12 8.03 -28.76
N ARG A 79 -1.09 8.16 -29.67
CA ARG A 79 -0.98 8.97 -30.90
C ARG A 79 -0.26 10.32 -30.70
N GLY A 80 0.97 10.42 -31.23
CA GLY A 80 1.80 11.62 -31.22
C GLY A 80 2.56 11.91 -29.91
N LYS A 81 2.46 11.07 -28.88
CA LYS A 81 3.18 11.22 -27.62
C LYS A 81 4.49 10.41 -27.64
N PRO A 82 5.55 10.89 -26.96
CA PRO A 82 6.77 10.10 -26.80
C PRO A 82 6.49 8.86 -25.94
N SER A 83 7.26 7.79 -26.18
CA SER A 83 7.31 6.64 -25.28
C SER A 83 7.94 7.02 -23.94
N SER A 84 7.59 6.27 -22.89
CA SER A 84 8.16 6.42 -21.55
C SER A 84 8.65 5.07 -21.05
N THR A 85 9.83 5.05 -20.45
CA THR A 85 10.38 3.83 -19.84
C THR A 85 10.15 3.86 -18.33
N VAL A 86 9.69 2.74 -17.78
CA VAL A 86 9.58 2.50 -16.34
C VAL A 86 10.69 1.53 -15.95
N ASP A 87 11.67 2.02 -15.21
CA ASP A 87 12.90 1.31 -14.83
C ASP A 87 13.17 1.33 -13.31
N LYS A 88 12.22 1.86 -12.53
CA LYS A 88 12.33 2.07 -11.09
C LYS A 88 10.97 1.86 -10.42
N ASP A 89 10.98 1.50 -9.14
CA ASP A 89 9.77 1.34 -8.36
C ASP A 89 9.09 2.70 -8.10
N ASP A 90 7.79 2.77 -8.38
CA ASP A 90 7.01 4.00 -8.22
C ASP A 90 6.67 4.29 -6.75
N GLY A 91 6.49 3.25 -5.93
CA GLY A 91 6.05 3.37 -4.53
C GLY A 91 6.99 4.18 -3.64
N LEU A 92 8.26 4.28 -4.01
CA LEU A 92 9.28 5.00 -3.24
C LEU A 92 9.33 6.52 -3.53
N LYS A 93 8.71 6.97 -4.62
CA LYS A 93 8.86 8.36 -5.12
C LYS A 93 8.17 9.42 -4.26
N THR A 94 7.11 9.04 -3.53
CA THR A 94 6.20 10.00 -2.85
C THR A 94 6.31 9.98 -1.33
N PHE A 95 7.41 9.45 -0.78
CA PHE A 95 7.57 9.29 0.65
C PHE A 95 7.83 10.63 1.37
N ASP A 96 7.02 10.92 2.39
CA ASP A 96 7.19 12.06 3.30
C ASP A 96 6.95 11.61 4.75
N ALA A 97 8.04 11.54 5.52
CA ALA A 97 8.03 11.10 6.92
C ALA A 97 7.22 12.02 7.85
N ALA A 98 7.14 13.32 7.56
CA ALA A 98 6.38 14.27 8.35
C ALA A 98 4.87 14.13 8.08
N LYS A 99 4.50 13.85 6.83
CA LYS A 99 3.12 13.56 6.45
C LYS A 99 2.66 12.21 7.00
N LEU A 100 3.50 11.17 6.94
CA LEU A 100 3.19 9.83 7.45
C LEU A 100 2.75 9.87 8.92
N ARG A 101 3.53 10.54 9.78
CA ARG A 101 3.21 10.66 11.22
C ARG A 101 1.88 11.36 11.52
N LYS A 102 1.40 12.20 10.60
CA LYS A 102 0.14 12.96 10.75
C LYS A 102 -1.08 12.19 10.24
N LEU A 103 -0.89 11.02 9.63
CA LEU A 103 -2.00 10.23 9.09
C LEU A 103 -2.88 9.69 10.21
N ARG A 104 -4.20 9.72 9.95
CA ARG A 104 -5.20 9.08 10.80
C ARG A 104 -5.19 7.56 10.57
N PRO A 105 -5.47 6.76 11.60
CA PRO A 105 -5.64 5.32 11.44
C PRO A 105 -6.71 4.99 10.40
N SER A 106 -6.46 3.94 9.60
CA SER A 106 -7.29 3.59 8.45
C SER A 106 -8.35 2.54 8.77
N PHE A 107 -8.12 1.68 9.78
CA PHE A 107 -8.94 0.48 10.00
C PHE A 107 -9.69 0.46 11.35
N LYS A 108 -9.20 1.17 12.36
CA LYS A 108 -9.88 1.36 13.66
C LYS A 108 -10.22 2.83 13.88
N LYS A 109 -11.46 3.12 14.31
CA LYS A 109 -11.92 4.50 14.60
C LYS A 109 -11.20 5.12 15.80
N ASN A 110 -10.97 4.33 16.85
CA ASN A 110 -10.32 4.76 18.10
C ASN A 110 -9.18 3.79 18.42
N GLY A 111 -8.03 4.31 18.86
CA GLY A 111 -6.87 3.49 19.25
C GLY A 111 -6.23 2.72 18.10
N GLY A 112 -6.49 3.08 16.85
CA GLY A 112 -5.86 2.45 15.69
C GLY A 112 -4.40 2.87 15.53
N THR A 113 -3.60 1.95 15.03
CA THR A 113 -2.16 2.10 14.82
C THR A 113 -1.78 2.03 13.34
N VAL A 114 -2.59 1.34 12.53
CA VAL A 114 -2.31 1.10 11.12
C VAL A 114 -2.84 2.27 10.27
N THR A 115 -1.99 2.80 9.42
CA THR A 115 -2.27 3.91 8.49
C THR A 115 -1.87 3.56 7.08
N ALA A 116 -2.39 4.30 6.09
CA ALA A 116 -1.95 4.18 4.71
C ALA A 116 -0.44 4.44 4.50
N GLY A 117 0.25 5.09 5.44
CA GLY A 117 1.68 5.35 5.33
C GLY A 117 2.57 4.26 5.93
N ASN A 118 2.04 3.45 6.86
CA ASN A 118 2.76 2.35 7.49
C ASN A 118 2.26 0.95 7.06
N ALA A 119 1.18 0.89 6.29
CA ALA A 119 0.72 -0.31 5.61
C ALA A 119 1.39 -0.48 4.24
N SER A 120 1.35 -1.70 3.71
CA SER A 120 1.81 -2.00 2.36
C SER A 120 0.98 -1.25 1.31
N LEU A 121 1.66 -0.73 0.30
CA LEU A 121 1.04 -0.22 -0.92
C LEU A 121 0.44 -1.41 -1.70
N ILE A 122 -0.74 -1.20 -2.28
CA ILE A 122 -1.52 -2.19 -3.03
C ILE A 122 -1.88 -1.59 -4.37
#